data_AF-A0A7I7R411-F1
#
_entry.id   AF-A0A7I7R411-F1
#
_cell.length_a   1.000
_cell.length_b   1.000
_cell.length_c   1.000
_cell.angle_alpha   90.00
_cell.angle_beta   90.00
_cell.angle_gamma   90.00
#
_symmetry.space_group_name_H-M   'P 1'
#
loop_
_entity.id
_entity.type
_entity.pdbx_description
1 polymer ?
#
loop_
_entity_poly.entity_id
_entity_poly.type
_entity_poly.pdbx_seq_one_letter_code
_entity_poly.pdbx_strand_id
1 'polypeptide(L)' 'MTVPITRLAPQIDGRLAAAFCHANQAAKELADALTELPDDTPLPAAIDIVTAKAHLRAAQRLIDRVAQRITAEAVAL' A
#
# COMPACT_ATOMS: atom_id res chain seq x y z
N MET A 1 16.36 21.35 12.38
CA MET A 1 16.05 22.02 11.10
C MET A 1 14.55 21.89 10.86
N THR A 2 13.79 22.97 11.04
CA THR A 2 12.34 22.99 10.82
C THR A 2 12.06 23.24 9.34
N VAL A 3 11.47 22.26 8.66
CA VAL A 3 11.10 22.36 7.26
C VAL A 3 9.75 23.10 7.19
N PRO A 4 9.56 24.10 6.30
CA PRO A 4 8.31 24.84 6.20
C PRO A 4 7.15 23.90 5.82
N ILE A 5 6.26 23.63 6.78
CA ILE A 5 5.20 22.61 6.73
C ILE A 5 4.17 22.89 5.63
N THR A 6 3.98 24.16 5.25
CA THR A 6 2.82 24.62 4.46
C THR A 6 2.79 24.16 2.99
N ARG A 7 3.92 23.76 2.38
CA ARG A 7 3.96 23.20 1.00
C ARG A 7 4.16 21.68 0.95
N LEU A 8 4.59 21.06 2.05
CA LEU A 8 4.93 19.63 2.09
C LEU A 8 3.72 18.73 2.29
N ALA A 9 2.75 19.14 3.10
CA ALA A 9 1.56 18.34 3.40
C ALA A 9 0.81 17.85 2.14
N PRO A 10 0.40 18.72 1.17
CA PRO A 10 -0.35 18.25 0.01
C PRO A 10 0.46 17.36 -0.95
N GLN A 11 1.78 17.54 -1.02
CA GLN A 11 2.64 16.69 -1.87
C GLN A 11 2.85 15.31 -1.25
N ILE A 12 2.96 15.24 0.08
CA ILE A 12 3.09 13.97 0.81
C ILE A 12 1.77 13.20 0.73
N ASP A 13 0.62 13.87 0.91
CA ASP A 13 -0.69 13.25 0.81
C ASP A 13 -0.92 12.62 -0.57
N GLY A 14 -0.58 13.33 -1.65
CA GLY A 14 -0.66 12.79 -3.01
C GLY A 14 0.22 11.56 -3.23
N ARG A 15 1.43 11.55 -2.66
CA ARG A 15 2.35 10.39 -2.75
C ARG A 15 1.85 9.20 -1.92
N LEU A 16 1.30 9.43 -0.74
CA LEU A 16 0.72 8.38 0.10
C LEU A 16 -0.53 7.78 -0.56
N ALA A 17 -1.40 8.60 -1.14
CA ALA A 17 -2.56 8.14 -1.89
C ALA A 17 -2.14 7.29 -3.11
N ALA A 18 -1.14 7.74 -3.88
CA ALA A 18 -0.60 6.97 -5.00
C ALA A 18 -0.01 5.62 -4.55
N ALA A 19 0.80 5.62 -3.48
CA ALA A 19 1.37 4.39 -2.93
C ALA A 19 0.30 3.40 -2.45
N PHE A 20 -0.76 3.90 -1.80
CA PHE A 20 -1.91 3.08 -1.41
C PHE A 20 -2.59 2.46 -2.63
N CYS A 21 -2.88 3.26 -3.65
CA CYS A 21 -3.51 2.79 -4.89
C CYS A 21 -2.67 1.72 -5.60
N HIS A 22 -1.35 1.95 -5.74
CA HIS A 22 -0.46 0.97 -6.35
C HIS A 22 -0.40 -0.34 -5.56
N ALA A 23 -0.32 -0.27 -4.22
CA ALA A 23 -0.33 -1.46 -3.39
C ALA A 23 -1.66 -2.22 -3.48
N ASN A 24 -2.79 -1.52 -3.61
CA ASN A 24 -4.11 -2.14 -3.80
C ASN A 24 -4.24 -2.80 -5.18
N GLN A 25 -3.74 -2.14 -6.22
CA GLN A 25 -3.76 -2.66 -7.58
C GLN A 25 -2.90 -3.93 -7.69
N ALA A 26 -1.65 -3.89 -7.22
CA ALA A 26 -0.77 -5.06 -7.20
C ALA A 26 -1.38 -6.24 -6.39
N ALA A 27 -2.07 -5.96 -5.28
CA ALA A 27 -2.73 -7.00 -4.49
C ALA A 27 -3.93 -7.65 -5.20
N LYS A 28 -4.57 -6.95 -6.14
CA LYS A 28 -5.62 -7.50 -7.02
C LYS A 28 -5.01 -8.33 -8.12
N GLU A 29 -3.98 -7.82 -8.80
CA GLU A 29 -3.25 -8.55 -9.85
C GLU A 29 -2.70 -9.89 -9.34
N LEU A 30 -2.16 -9.94 -8.11
CA LEU A 30 -1.75 -11.20 -7.48
C LEU A 30 -2.93 -12.12 -7.16
N ALA A 31 -4.11 -11.58 -6.86
CA ALA A 31 -5.31 -12.40 -6.63
C ALA A 31 -5.80 -13.01 -7.93
N ASP A 32 -5.78 -12.25 -9.02
CA ASP A 32 -6.18 -12.71 -10.35
C ASP A 32 -5.18 -13.76 -10.86
N ALA A 33 -3.87 -13.51 -10.69
CA ALA A 33 -2.82 -14.47 -11.04
C ALA A 33 -2.98 -15.82 -10.31
N LEU A 34 -3.43 -15.83 -9.04
CA LEU A 34 -3.73 -17.08 -8.32
C LEU A 34 -4.85 -17.90 -8.97
N THR A 35 -5.83 -17.24 -9.61
CA THR A 35 -6.94 -17.92 -10.29
C THR A 35 -6.56 -18.46 -11.66
N GLU A 36 -5.45 -17.96 -12.22
CA GLU A 36 -4.93 -18.33 -13.54
C GLU A 36 -3.74 -19.31 -13.45
N LEU A 37 -3.37 -19.74 -12.24
CA LEU A 37 -2.25 -20.67 -12.05
C LEU A 37 -2.54 -22.02 -12.74
N PRO A 38 -1.60 -22.51 -13.55
CA PRO A 38 -1.64 -23.88 -14.06
C PRO A 38 -1.66 -24.93 -12.94
N ASP A 39 -2.29 -26.07 -13.20
CA ASP A 39 -2.39 -27.19 -12.23
C ASP A 39 -1.02 -27.79 -11.85
N ASP A 40 0.00 -27.62 -12.68
CA ASP A 40 1.37 -28.09 -12.44
C ASP A 40 2.24 -27.05 -11.69
N THR A 41 1.65 -25.92 -11.26
CA THR A 41 2.37 -24.91 -10.49
C THR A 41 2.88 -25.49 -9.17
N PRO A 42 4.18 -25.36 -8.85
CA PRO A 42 4.71 -25.76 -7.56
C PRO A 42 4.01 -25.03 -6.42
N LEU A 43 3.53 -25.78 -5.42
CA LEU A 43 2.86 -25.22 -4.24
C LEU A 43 3.61 -24.03 -3.59
N PRO A 44 4.95 -24.03 -3.46
CA PRO A 44 5.68 -22.87 -2.93
C PRO A 44 5.45 -21.57 -3.71
N ALA A 45 5.31 -21.62 -5.04
CA ALA A 45 5.07 -20.43 -5.84
C ALA A 45 3.69 -19.82 -5.56
N ALA A 46 2.66 -20.65 -5.39
CA ALA A 46 1.34 -20.19 -4.97
C ALA A 46 1.36 -19.56 -3.57
N ILE A 47 2.13 -20.15 -2.64
CA ILE A 47 2.33 -19.61 -1.28
C ILE A 47 3.04 -18.25 -1.34
N ASP A 48 4.05 -18.09 -2.19
CA ASP A 48 4.77 -16.82 -2.35
C ASP A 48 3.83 -15.72 -2.87
N ILE A 49 2.94 -16.02 -3.81
CA ILE A 49 1.93 -15.07 -4.31
C ILE A 49 0.96 -14.66 -3.19
N VAL A 50 0.45 -15.62 -2.41
CA VAL A 50 -0.44 -15.34 -1.26
C VAL A 50 0.29 -14.48 -0.22
N THR A 51 1.55 -14.78 0.06
CA THR A 51 2.40 -14.06 1.01
C THR A 51 2.65 -12.62 0.55
N ALA A 52 3.02 -12.43 -0.72
CA ALA A 52 3.20 -11.11 -1.32
C ALA A 52 1.93 -10.26 -1.24
N LYS A 53 0.76 -10.86 -1.54
CA LYS A 53 -0.55 -10.20 -1.39
C LYS A 53 -0.81 -9.77 0.06
N ALA A 54 -0.48 -10.62 1.04
CA ALA A 54 -0.64 -10.28 2.46
C ALA A 54 0.26 -9.08 2.86
N HIS A 55 1.50 -9.04 2.39
CA HIS A 55 2.41 -7.91 2.64
C HIS A 55 1.91 -6.61 2.01
N LEU A 56 1.36 -6.64 0.80
CA LEU A 56 0.77 -5.45 0.18
C LEU A 56 -0.43 -4.92 0.97
N ARG A 57 -1.26 -5.82 1.52
CA ARG A 57 -2.37 -5.42 2.42
C ARG A 57 -1.87 -4.83 3.72
N ALA A 58 -0.80 -5.37 4.29
CA ALA A 58 -0.16 -4.78 5.48
C ALA A 58 0.40 -3.38 5.17
N ALA A 59 1.05 -3.21 4.02
CA ALA A 59 1.57 -1.92 3.57
C ALA A 59 0.44 -0.88 3.40
N GLN A 60 -0.68 -1.25 2.77
CA GLN A 60 -1.86 -0.37 2.65
C GLN A 60 -2.34 0.15 4.01
N ARG A 61 -2.46 -0.72 5.02
CA ARG A 61 -2.88 -0.33 6.38
C ARG A 61 -1.90 0.64 7.04
N LEU A 62 -0.59 0.46 6.81
CA LEU A 62 0.43 1.35 7.34
C LEU A 62 0.39 2.72 6.64
N ILE A 63 0.21 2.74 5.31
CA ILE A 63 0.09 3.97 4.52
C ILE A 63 -1.14 4.77 4.97
N ASP A 64 -2.30 4.13 5.09
CA ASP A 64 -3.54 4.76 5.55
C ASP A 64 -3.39 5.32 6.97
N ARG A 65 -2.78 4.56 7.88
CA ARG A 65 -2.47 5.03 9.24
C ARG A 65 -1.56 6.26 9.25
N VAL A 66 -0.56 6.30 8.37
CA VAL A 66 0.34 7.46 8.26
C VAL A 66 -0.42 8.67 7.74
N ALA A 67 -1.24 8.51 6.69
CA ALA A 67 -2.08 9.58 6.15
C ALA A 67 -3.02 10.15 7.22
N GLN A 68 -3.70 9.30 7.99
CA GLN A 68 -4.59 9.73 9.08
C GLN A 68 -3.84 10.52 10.16
N ARG A 69 -2.61 10.11 10.53
CA ARG A 69 -1.80 10.82 11.52
C ARG A 69 -1.36 12.20 11.04
N ILE A 70 -0.95 12.31 9.78
CA ILE A 70 -0.56 13.60 9.18
C ILE A 70 -1.76 14.56 9.15
N THR A 71 -2.93 14.08 8.70
CA THR A 71 -4.16 14.89 8.68
C THR A 71 -4.59 15.31 10.08
N ALA A 72 -4.50 14.42 11.07
CA ALA A 72 -4.86 14.75 12.46
C ALA A 72 -3.93 15.82 13.05
N GLU A 73 -2.62 15.75 12.79
CA GLU A 73 -1.66 16.76 13.23
C GLU A 73 -1.89 18.11 12.53
N ALA A 74 -2.28 18.11 11.26
CA ALA A 74 -2.58 19.33 10.50
C ALA A 74 -3.84 20.07 10.97
N VAL A 75 -4.83 19.37 11.55
CA VAL A 75 -6.09 19.96 12.06
C VAL A 75 -5.98 20.38 13.54
N ALA A 76 -4.98 19.88 14.27
CA ALA A 76 -4.75 20.22 15.68
C ALA A 76 -3.97 21.54 15.89
N LEU A 77 -3.51 22.18 14.81
CA LEU A 77 -2.83 23.47 14.76
C LEU A 77 -3.77 24.58 14.30
#